data_AF-A0A9E3GU37-F1
#
_entry.id   AF-A0A9E3GU37-F1
#
_cell.length_a   1.000
_cell.length_b   1.000
_cell.length_c   1.000
_cell.angle_alpha   90.00
_cell.angle_beta   90.00
_cell.angle_gamma   90.00
#
_symmetry.space_group_name_H-M   'P 1'
#
loop_
_entity.id
_entity.type
_entity.pdbx_description
1 polymer ?
#
loop_
_entity_poly.entity_id
_entity_poly.type
_entity_poly.pdbx_seq_one_letter_code
_entity_poly.pdbx_strand_id
1 'polypeptide(L)'
;MGRPAAARTLAAMATATVLATVVAAPDVAGAQVACPDTSTLDVPGAEYQQVVCLEDLTTRSNPRTDTGASTGAGTRESGSLHSEHTDHVDAPVPGLQIEGWFPDSCDHYQPETNDFMPACDDGMRHNGQFVIRIPNDWDGVHLVVGGTPGLRTQFASDIILSDRVLAKGWAYVSQDKGNTGLNFFRAGDDETGGSRTSWIPGRAVEQWATMMALAADAAVGALQQSHGRSPALTYAAGISNGGYQTRLALERYPDLFDGGVDWEGTLFTPDGPNLYTYIPPILQAYPAARAGDGDAYRKLVHEGRLPPDSEPVWDHHYSIYYGTVASTYRPVVDPEYTNGVA
;
A
#
# COMPACT_ATOMS: atom_id res chain seq x y z
N MET A 1 68.21 37.29 -44.07
CA MET A 1 67.44 37.73 -42.88
C MET A 1 66.38 38.70 -43.35
N GLY A 2 65.18 38.19 -43.67
CA GLY A 2 64.06 39.00 -44.13
C GLY A 2 62.79 38.45 -43.49
N ARG A 3 62.10 39.26 -42.70
CA ARG A 3 60.81 38.94 -42.07
C ARG A 3 59.73 38.92 -43.16
N PRO A 4 58.91 37.86 -43.29
CA PRO A 4 57.68 37.95 -44.07
C PRO A 4 56.47 38.30 -43.19
N ALA A 5 55.51 38.88 -43.89
CA ALA A 5 54.29 39.53 -43.47
C ALA A 5 53.30 38.62 -42.69
N ALA A 6 52.54 39.26 -41.79
CA ALA A 6 51.38 38.67 -41.15
C ALA A 6 50.21 38.57 -42.15
N ALA A 7 49.80 37.35 -42.47
CA ALA A 7 48.57 37.06 -43.20
C ALA A 7 47.42 36.92 -42.19
N ARG A 8 46.38 37.75 -42.36
CA ARG A 8 45.09 37.62 -41.67
C ARG A 8 44.27 36.53 -42.36
N THR A 9 44.05 35.42 -41.68
CA THR A 9 43.14 34.37 -42.14
C THR A 9 41.73 34.67 -41.63
N LEU A 10 40.79 34.98 -42.52
CA LEU A 10 39.36 34.98 -42.22
C LEU A 10 38.91 33.53 -42.03
N ALA A 11 38.41 33.19 -40.85
CA ALA A 11 37.70 31.93 -40.61
C ALA A 11 36.27 32.04 -41.16
N ALA A 12 35.96 31.29 -42.21
CA ALA A 12 34.61 31.09 -42.68
C ALA A 12 33.89 30.11 -41.74
N MET A 13 32.89 30.58 -40.99
CA MET A 13 31.98 29.70 -40.26
C MET A 13 31.02 29.03 -41.24
N ALA A 14 31.20 27.73 -41.47
CA ALA A 14 30.23 26.90 -42.15
C ALA A 14 29.10 26.54 -41.18
N THR A 15 27.92 27.12 -41.37
CA THR A 15 26.68 26.72 -40.71
C THR A 15 26.23 25.37 -41.26
N ALA A 16 26.43 24.30 -40.49
CA ALA A 16 25.85 23.00 -40.78
C ALA A 16 24.36 23.00 -40.42
N THR A 17 23.50 23.04 -41.42
CA THR A 17 22.05 22.89 -41.27
C THR A 17 21.74 21.41 -40.98
N VAL A 18 21.48 21.07 -39.73
CA VAL A 18 20.95 19.76 -39.35
C VAL A 18 19.46 19.76 -39.69
N LEU A 19 19.08 19.06 -40.77
CA LEU A 19 17.68 18.70 -40.99
C LEU A 19 17.31 17.65 -39.95
N ALA A 20 16.63 18.08 -38.88
CA ALA A 20 15.94 17.16 -37.99
C ALA A 20 14.73 16.58 -38.72
N THR A 21 14.86 15.35 -39.23
CA THR A 21 13.70 14.55 -39.62
C THR A 21 12.95 14.20 -38.34
N VAL A 22 11.87 14.94 -38.07
CA VAL A 22 10.88 14.56 -37.06
C VAL A 22 10.23 13.28 -37.54
N VAL A 23 10.71 12.14 -37.05
CA VAL A 23 9.96 10.90 -37.12
C VAL A 23 8.80 11.10 -36.16
N ALA A 24 7.60 11.34 -36.70
CA ALA A 24 6.40 11.30 -35.91
C ALA A 24 6.35 9.92 -35.24
N ALA A 25 6.43 9.90 -33.91
CA ALA A 25 6.04 8.71 -33.15
C ALA A 25 4.61 8.37 -33.59
N PRO A 26 4.28 7.08 -33.78
CA PRO A 26 2.88 6.73 -33.99
C PRO A 26 2.10 7.28 -32.80
N ASP A 27 1.08 8.08 -33.07
CA ASP A 27 0.05 8.39 -32.08
C ASP A 27 -0.51 7.04 -31.61
N VAL A 28 -0.01 6.54 -30.49
CA VAL A 28 -0.74 5.57 -29.69
C VAL A 28 -1.81 6.40 -28.99
N ALA A 29 -2.78 6.89 -29.77
CA ALA A 29 -4.07 7.24 -29.23
C ALA A 29 -4.61 5.92 -28.67
N GLY A 30 -4.32 5.66 -27.39
CA GLY A 30 -5.00 4.64 -26.61
C GLY A 30 -6.48 4.91 -26.84
N ALA A 31 -7.15 4.00 -27.54
CA ALA A 31 -8.59 4.11 -27.71
C ALA A 31 -9.15 4.27 -26.30
N GLN A 32 -9.79 5.41 -26.00
CA GLN A 32 -10.58 5.56 -24.79
C GLN A 32 -11.57 4.40 -24.82
N VAL A 33 -11.31 3.35 -24.05
CA VAL A 33 -12.24 2.24 -23.99
C VAL A 33 -13.42 2.80 -23.21
N ALA A 34 -14.49 3.15 -23.94
CA ALA A 34 -15.78 3.35 -23.30
C ALA A 34 -16.06 2.08 -22.50
N CYS A 35 -16.44 2.27 -21.25
CA CYS A 35 -16.47 1.22 -20.25
C CYS A 35 -16.99 -0.13 -20.78
N PRO A 36 -16.23 -1.23 -20.64
CA PRO A 36 -16.58 -2.52 -21.22
C PRO A 36 -17.91 -3.02 -20.64
N ASP A 37 -18.53 -4.00 -21.31
CA ASP A 37 -19.69 -4.69 -20.73
C ASP A 37 -19.27 -5.39 -19.43
N THR A 38 -19.61 -4.76 -18.30
CA THR A 38 -19.19 -5.14 -16.96
C THR A 38 -19.73 -6.50 -16.54
N SER A 39 -20.76 -7.02 -17.22
CA SER A 39 -21.36 -8.32 -16.93
C SER A 39 -20.52 -9.52 -17.37
N THR A 40 -19.46 -9.27 -18.16
CA THR A 40 -18.61 -10.32 -18.74
C THR A 40 -17.25 -10.46 -18.05
N LEU A 41 -16.89 -9.53 -17.17
CA LEU A 41 -15.62 -9.57 -16.46
C LEU A 41 -15.70 -10.52 -15.27
N ASP A 42 -14.68 -11.35 -15.10
CA ASP A 42 -14.55 -12.32 -14.01
C ASP A 42 -13.12 -12.25 -13.46
N VAL A 43 -12.97 -11.95 -12.17
CA VAL A 43 -11.70 -11.81 -11.49
C VAL A 43 -11.24 -13.19 -11.05
N PRO A 44 -10.10 -13.70 -11.57
CA PRO A 44 -9.61 -15.02 -11.20
C PRO A 44 -9.46 -15.16 -9.68
N GLY A 45 -10.09 -16.20 -9.13
CA GLY A 45 -9.98 -16.55 -7.72
C GLY A 45 -10.83 -15.72 -6.76
N ALA A 46 -11.62 -14.76 -7.24
CA ALA A 46 -12.56 -14.03 -6.38
C ALA A 46 -13.79 -14.91 -6.05
N GLU A 47 -14.25 -14.90 -4.79
CA GLU A 47 -15.55 -15.52 -4.44
C GLU A 47 -16.72 -14.57 -4.76
N TYR A 48 -16.44 -13.28 -4.70
CA TYR A 48 -17.36 -12.23 -5.04
C TYR A 48 -16.63 -11.11 -5.74
N GLN A 49 -17.35 -10.46 -6.63
CA GLN A 49 -16.93 -9.21 -7.22
C GLN A 49 -18.13 -8.32 -7.55
N GLN A 50 -17.89 -7.03 -7.56
CA GLN A 50 -18.73 -6.03 -8.17
C GLN A 50 -17.89 -5.18 -9.12
N VAL A 51 -18.40 -4.98 -10.32
CA VAL A 51 -17.75 -4.21 -11.37
C VAL A 51 -18.56 -2.94 -11.61
N VAL A 52 -17.91 -1.78 -11.58
CA VAL A 52 -18.52 -0.48 -11.83
C VAL A 52 -17.67 0.40 -12.72
N CYS A 53 -18.37 1.25 -13.45
CA CYS A 53 -17.79 2.27 -14.31
C CYS A 53 -17.96 3.63 -13.67
N LEU A 54 -16.86 4.35 -13.52
CA LEU A 54 -16.82 5.61 -12.79
C LEU A 54 -16.26 6.73 -13.68
N GLU A 55 -16.83 7.92 -13.52
CA GLU A 55 -16.32 9.14 -14.17
C GLU A 55 -14.96 9.58 -13.61
N ASP A 56 -14.66 9.15 -12.39
CA ASP A 56 -13.40 9.39 -11.71
C ASP A 56 -13.08 8.23 -10.76
N LEU A 57 -11.98 7.54 -11.03
CA LEU A 57 -11.44 6.45 -10.21
C LEU A 57 -10.66 6.96 -8.99
N THR A 58 -10.31 8.25 -8.97
CA THR A 58 -9.42 8.83 -7.95
C THR A 58 -10.18 9.25 -6.69
N THR A 59 -9.45 9.43 -5.58
CA THR A 59 -10.05 9.88 -4.30
C THR A 59 -10.71 11.26 -4.38
N ARG A 60 -10.51 12.01 -5.48
CA ARG A 60 -11.09 13.32 -5.71
C ARG A 60 -12.62 13.29 -5.76
N SER A 61 -13.20 12.36 -6.51
CA SER A 61 -14.66 12.31 -6.70
C SER A 61 -15.25 10.91 -6.85
N ASN A 62 -14.46 9.87 -6.55
CA ASN A 62 -14.90 8.49 -6.56
C ASN A 62 -15.85 8.20 -5.37
N PRO A 63 -17.15 7.93 -5.59
CA PRO A 63 -18.12 7.65 -4.53
C PRO A 63 -17.96 6.25 -3.90
N ARG A 64 -17.06 5.43 -4.47
CA ARG A 64 -16.72 4.06 -4.08
C ARG A 64 -15.36 3.97 -3.38
N THR A 65 -14.74 5.10 -3.07
CA THR A 65 -13.54 5.12 -2.23
C THR A 65 -13.95 5.54 -0.83
N ASP A 66 -13.72 4.68 0.16
CA ASP A 66 -13.90 5.09 1.54
C ASP A 66 -12.68 5.88 2.03
N THR A 67 -12.79 7.20 2.04
CA THR A 67 -11.80 8.07 2.67
C THR A 67 -11.72 7.86 4.20
N GLY A 68 -12.77 7.29 4.82
CA GLY A 68 -12.81 6.88 6.22
C GLY A 68 -11.99 5.63 6.54
N ALA A 69 -11.90 4.68 5.61
CA ALA A 69 -11.15 3.42 5.75
C ALA A 69 -9.63 3.64 5.82
N SER A 70 -9.19 4.88 5.55
CA SER A 70 -7.85 5.32 5.88
C SER A 70 -7.58 5.14 7.37
N THR A 71 -8.52 5.37 8.30
CA THR A 71 -8.16 5.60 9.71
C THR A 71 -7.73 4.36 10.49
N GLY A 72 -8.06 3.15 10.05
CA GLY A 72 -8.06 1.99 10.95
C GLY A 72 -8.91 2.32 12.19
N ALA A 73 -8.68 1.69 13.34
CA ALA A 73 -9.40 1.97 14.59
C ALA A 73 -9.27 3.42 15.17
N GLY A 74 -8.81 4.40 14.39
CA GLY A 74 -8.65 5.81 14.75
C GLY A 74 -9.79 6.71 14.26
N THR A 75 -9.93 7.90 14.85
CA THR A 75 -10.83 8.96 14.38
C THR A 75 -10.30 9.57 13.08
N ARG A 76 -11.17 10.27 12.31
CA ARG A 76 -10.88 11.00 11.06
C ARG A 76 -9.58 11.82 11.07
N GLU A 77 -9.09 12.23 12.24
CA GLU A 77 -7.90 13.06 12.42
C GLU A 77 -6.57 12.27 12.41
N SER A 78 -6.59 10.95 12.61
CA SER A 78 -5.38 10.09 12.54
C SER A 78 -5.20 9.38 11.19
N GLY A 79 -5.89 9.88 10.18
CA GLY A 79 -6.55 8.99 9.25
C GLY A 79 -5.69 8.42 8.16
N SER A 80 -4.74 9.13 7.63
CA SER A 80 -4.09 8.74 6.39
C SER A 80 -2.58 8.88 6.54
N LEU A 81 -1.81 7.92 6.03
CA LEU A 81 -0.34 8.02 6.04
C LEU A 81 0.14 9.01 4.96
N HIS A 82 -0.47 10.19 4.95
CA HIS A 82 -0.19 11.30 4.07
C HIS A 82 -0.24 12.61 4.84
N SER A 83 0.50 13.61 4.37
CA SER A 83 0.44 14.95 4.95
C SER A 83 -0.92 15.60 4.68
N GLU A 84 -1.44 16.40 5.60
CA GLU A 84 -2.62 17.26 5.35
C GLU A 84 -2.46 18.19 4.13
N HIS A 85 -1.21 18.39 3.67
CA HIS A 85 -0.87 19.12 2.45
C HIS A 85 -0.78 18.24 1.20
N THR A 86 -1.25 17.00 1.27
CA THR A 86 -1.28 16.10 0.10
C THR A 86 -2.47 16.48 -0.76
N ASP A 87 -2.21 17.16 -1.87
CA ASP A 87 -3.24 17.53 -2.82
C ASP A 87 -3.73 16.32 -3.63
N HIS A 88 -5.02 16.28 -3.94
CA HIS A 88 -5.57 15.36 -4.94
C HIS A 88 -4.94 15.62 -6.31
N VAL A 89 -5.08 14.65 -7.22
CA VAL A 89 -4.77 14.90 -8.64
C VAL A 89 -5.80 15.86 -9.25
N ASP A 90 -5.34 16.69 -10.19
CA ASP A 90 -6.14 17.78 -10.74
C ASP A 90 -7.27 17.30 -11.66
N ALA A 91 -6.99 16.31 -12.50
CA ALA A 91 -7.90 15.79 -13.51
C ALA A 91 -8.59 14.50 -13.03
N PRO A 92 -9.90 14.34 -13.29
CA PRO A 92 -10.58 13.07 -13.05
C PRO A 92 -10.03 11.98 -13.99
N VAL A 93 -9.96 10.75 -13.49
CA VAL A 93 -9.51 9.60 -14.28
C VAL A 93 -10.68 8.63 -14.48
N PRO A 94 -11.41 8.70 -15.61
CA PRO A 94 -12.54 7.81 -15.84
C PRO A 94 -12.06 6.39 -16.11
N GLY A 95 -12.80 5.39 -15.65
CA GLY A 95 -12.42 4.00 -15.84
C GLY A 95 -13.27 2.98 -15.14
N LEU A 96 -12.73 1.76 -15.09
CA LEU A 96 -13.32 0.61 -14.45
C LEU A 96 -12.78 0.45 -13.02
N GLN A 97 -13.68 0.25 -12.06
CA GLN A 97 -13.35 -0.22 -10.72
C GLN A 97 -13.99 -1.60 -10.49
N ILE A 98 -13.19 -2.55 -10.03
CA ILE A 98 -13.65 -3.88 -9.62
C ILE A 98 -13.30 -4.06 -8.15
N GLU A 99 -14.26 -4.47 -7.36
CA GLU A 99 -14.10 -4.71 -5.93
C GLU A 99 -14.61 -6.09 -5.59
N GLY A 100 -14.01 -6.73 -4.59
CA GLY A 100 -14.42 -8.07 -4.21
C GLY A 100 -13.57 -8.62 -3.09
N TRP A 101 -13.61 -9.93 -2.92
CA TRP A 101 -12.74 -10.64 -2.00
C TRP A 101 -12.36 -12.03 -2.49
N PHE A 102 -11.19 -12.48 -2.06
CA PHE A 102 -10.70 -13.84 -2.22
C PHE A 102 -11.25 -14.78 -1.12
N PRO A 103 -11.21 -16.11 -1.32
CA PRO A 103 -11.49 -17.09 -0.27
C PRO A 103 -10.61 -16.88 0.96
N ASP A 104 -11.24 -16.76 2.13
CA ASP A 104 -10.69 -16.43 3.45
C ASP A 104 -11.80 -16.57 4.52
N SER A 105 -11.52 -16.31 5.79
CA SER A 105 -12.54 -16.27 6.87
C SER A 105 -13.15 -14.86 7.06
N CYS A 106 -14.32 -14.73 7.74
CA CYS A 106 -14.92 -13.42 8.14
C CYS A 106 -14.80 -13.19 9.67
N ASP A 107 -13.68 -13.62 10.24
CA ASP A 107 -13.41 -13.67 11.68
C ASP A 107 -12.59 -12.50 12.21
N HIS A 108 -11.94 -11.73 11.33
CA HIS A 108 -11.02 -10.65 11.70
C HIS A 108 -11.54 -9.25 11.35
N TYR A 109 -12.66 -9.19 10.62
CA TYR A 109 -13.25 -7.93 10.19
C TYR A 109 -13.62 -7.02 11.38
N GLN A 110 -13.28 -5.74 11.28
CA GLN A 110 -13.81 -4.69 12.16
C GLN A 110 -14.93 -3.96 11.43
N PRO A 111 -16.09 -3.71 12.08
CA PRO A 111 -17.16 -2.93 11.47
C PRO A 111 -16.65 -1.54 11.03
N GLU A 112 -16.73 -1.23 9.74
CA GLU A 112 -16.60 0.14 9.25
C GLU A 112 -17.91 0.91 9.45
N THR A 113 -17.83 2.24 9.59
CA THR A 113 -19.00 3.11 9.82
C THR A 113 -19.66 3.60 8.51
N ASN A 114 -19.25 3.09 7.36
CA ASN A 114 -19.77 3.49 6.05
C ASN A 114 -20.77 2.44 5.50
N ASP A 115 -21.71 2.88 4.66
CA ASP A 115 -22.72 2.01 4.02
C ASP A 115 -22.17 1.24 2.80
N PHE A 116 -20.90 1.47 2.45
CA PHE A 116 -20.27 0.92 1.27
C PHE A 116 -19.62 -0.45 1.52
N MET A 117 -19.14 -0.67 2.74
CA MET A 117 -18.63 -1.93 3.26
C MET A 117 -19.10 -2.14 4.72
N PRO A 118 -20.36 -2.55 4.95
CA PRO A 118 -20.91 -2.73 6.31
C PRO A 118 -20.25 -3.90 7.10
N ALA A 119 -20.67 -4.21 8.35
CA ALA A 119 -20.10 -5.20 9.32
C ALA A 119 -19.96 -6.66 8.77
N CYS A 120 -19.69 -7.77 9.48
CA CYS A 120 -19.92 -9.13 8.89
C CYS A 120 -21.43 -9.52 8.95
N ASP A 121 -22.12 -9.68 7.81
CA ASP A 121 -23.45 -10.28 7.53
C ASP A 121 -23.72 -10.31 5.99
N ASP A 122 -24.84 -10.89 5.54
CA ASP A 122 -25.44 -10.87 4.18
C ASP A 122 -24.62 -11.09 2.87
N GLY A 123 -23.32 -11.40 2.92
CA GLY A 123 -22.54 -11.86 1.76
C GLY A 123 -21.80 -10.78 0.99
N MET A 124 -21.59 -9.59 1.59
CA MET A 124 -20.73 -8.54 1.05
C MET A 124 -19.41 -8.31 1.81
N ARG A 125 -19.11 -9.16 2.79
CA ARG A 125 -18.21 -8.84 3.91
C ARG A 125 -17.27 -10.01 4.18
N HIS A 126 -15.96 -9.77 4.12
CA HIS A 126 -14.96 -10.84 4.15
C HIS A 126 -13.56 -10.30 4.46
N ASN A 127 -12.65 -11.15 4.94
CA ASN A 127 -11.22 -10.88 4.83
C ASN A 127 -10.76 -11.12 3.37
N GLY A 128 -9.60 -10.59 2.98
CA GLY A 128 -9.06 -10.81 1.64
C GLY A 128 -9.73 -9.94 0.60
N GLN A 129 -10.24 -8.78 1.00
CA GLN A 129 -10.85 -7.81 0.10
C GLN A 129 -9.82 -7.19 -0.83
N PHE A 130 -10.26 -6.83 -2.03
CA PHE A 130 -9.44 -6.17 -3.03
C PHE A 130 -10.20 -5.07 -3.76
N VAL A 131 -9.44 -4.14 -4.36
CA VAL A 131 -9.92 -3.18 -5.34
C VAL A 131 -8.95 -3.16 -6.52
N ILE A 132 -9.48 -3.28 -7.74
CA ILE A 132 -8.77 -3.12 -9.02
C ILE A 132 -9.31 -1.87 -9.70
N ARG A 133 -8.43 -1.01 -10.21
CA ARG A 133 -8.77 0.21 -10.93
C ARG A 133 -8.01 0.28 -12.25
N ILE A 134 -8.74 0.41 -13.34
CA ILE A 134 -8.21 0.40 -14.70
C ILE A 134 -8.70 1.67 -15.41
N PRO A 135 -7.81 2.65 -15.67
CA PRO A 135 -8.15 3.85 -16.45
C PRO A 135 -8.63 3.47 -17.87
N ASN A 136 -9.58 4.24 -18.42
CA ASN A 136 -10.02 4.05 -19.82
C ASN A 136 -8.88 4.24 -20.84
N ASP A 137 -7.87 5.02 -20.46
CA ASP A 137 -6.66 5.32 -21.21
C ASP A 137 -5.44 4.54 -20.68
N TRP A 138 -5.66 3.36 -20.07
CA TRP A 138 -4.59 2.52 -19.59
C TRP A 138 -3.52 2.33 -20.67
N ASP A 139 -2.25 2.59 -20.31
CA ASP A 139 -1.13 2.63 -21.25
C ASP A 139 -0.77 1.25 -21.84
N GLY A 140 -1.35 0.19 -21.28
CA GLY A 140 -1.15 -1.18 -21.73
C GLY A 140 0.16 -1.80 -21.26
N VAL A 141 0.88 -1.13 -20.35
CA VAL A 141 2.23 -1.51 -19.92
C VAL A 141 2.25 -1.69 -18.41
N HIS A 142 1.77 -0.71 -17.64
CA HIS A 142 2.07 -0.65 -16.21
C HIS A 142 0.89 -1.07 -15.34
N LEU A 143 1.17 -1.95 -14.38
CA LEU A 143 0.33 -2.31 -13.25
C LEU A 143 1.08 -2.03 -11.94
N VAL A 144 0.40 -1.43 -10.96
CA VAL A 144 0.92 -1.30 -9.58
C VAL A 144 0.04 -2.07 -8.62
N VAL A 145 0.67 -2.92 -7.81
CA VAL A 145 0.06 -3.69 -6.72
C VAL A 145 0.40 -3.01 -5.39
N GLY A 146 -0.62 -2.45 -4.75
CA GLY A 146 -0.57 -1.72 -3.50
C GLY A 146 -0.55 -2.63 -2.28
N GLY A 147 0.48 -2.47 -1.44
CA GLY A 147 0.50 -3.00 -0.09
C GLY A 147 -0.23 -2.08 0.88
N THR A 148 -1.03 -2.66 1.78
CA THR A 148 -1.88 -1.89 2.69
C THR A 148 -1.21 -1.59 4.03
N PRO A 149 -1.18 -0.35 4.51
CA PRO A 149 -0.59 0.00 5.79
C PRO A 149 -1.41 -0.41 7.01
N GLY A 150 -0.71 -0.57 8.14
CA GLY A 150 -1.31 -0.71 9.46
C GLY A 150 -2.41 -1.77 9.52
N LEU A 151 -3.53 -1.39 10.14
CA LEU A 151 -4.71 -2.23 10.39
C LEU A 151 -5.87 -1.88 9.45
N ARG A 152 -5.54 -1.32 8.29
CA ARG A 152 -6.47 -0.63 7.38
C ARG A 152 -6.88 -1.53 6.23
N THR A 153 -7.79 -1.06 5.39
CA THR A 153 -8.33 -1.81 4.22
C THR A 153 -7.62 -1.44 2.92
N GLN A 154 -8.03 -2.07 1.82
CA GLN A 154 -7.47 -1.91 0.47
C GLN A 154 -7.43 -0.46 -0.03
N PHE A 155 -8.25 0.46 0.51
CA PHE A 155 -8.31 1.87 0.09
C PHE A 155 -7.28 2.77 0.77
N ALA A 156 -6.56 2.27 1.78
CA ALA A 156 -5.78 3.09 2.71
C ALA A 156 -4.62 3.89 2.06
N SER A 157 -4.15 3.46 0.90
CA SER A 157 -3.03 4.08 0.18
C SER A 157 -3.47 4.88 -1.05
N ASP A 158 -4.77 5.07 -1.28
CA ASP A 158 -5.25 5.54 -2.59
C ASP A 158 -4.71 6.92 -2.98
N ILE A 159 -4.81 7.90 -2.09
CA ILE A 159 -4.36 9.27 -2.37
C ILE A 159 -2.84 9.41 -2.58
N ILE A 160 -2.03 8.52 -1.98
CA ILE A 160 -0.56 8.55 -2.13
C ILE A 160 -0.04 7.63 -3.24
N LEU A 161 -0.76 6.55 -3.56
CA LEU A 161 -0.40 5.57 -4.59
C LEU A 161 -1.42 5.55 -5.73
N SER A 162 -2.65 5.05 -5.50
CA SER A 162 -3.67 4.86 -6.53
C SER A 162 -3.85 6.10 -7.42
N ASP A 163 -4.15 7.27 -6.84
CA ASP A 163 -4.41 8.50 -7.57
C ASP A 163 -3.22 8.90 -8.46
N ARG A 164 -2.00 8.74 -7.94
CA ARG A 164 -0.75 9.10 -8.65
C ARG A 164 -0.45 8.12 -9.78
N VAL A 165 -0.78 6.84 -9.61
CA VAL A 165 -0.64 5.78 -10.61
C VAL A 165 -1.69 5.96 -11.70
N LEU A 166 -2.96 6.12 -11.33
CA LEU A 166 -4.07 6.32 -12.25
C LEU A 166 -3.87 7.57 -13.13
N ALA A 167 -3.40 8.68 -12.55
CA ALA A 167 -3.11 9.91 -13.31
C ALA A 167 -1.97 9.76 -14.34
N LYS A 168 -1.19 8.67 -14.29
CA LYS A 168 -0.19 8.32 -15.30
C LYS A 168 -0.74 7.41 -16.41
N GLY A 169 -2.02 7.03 -16.33
CA GLY A 169 -2.63 6.01 -17.20
C GLY A 169 -2.21 4.59 -16.83
N TRP A 170 -1.81 4.35 -15.57
CA TRP A 170 -1.39 3.02 -15.10
C TRP A 170 -2.55 2.34 -14.37
N ALA A 171 -2.61 1.00 -14.44
CA ALA A 171 -3.57 0.24 -13.66
C ALA A 171 -3.09 0.10 -12.20
N TYR A 172 -4.03 0.01 -11.26
CA TYR A 172 -3.75 -0.15 -9.84
C TYR A 172 -4.61 -1.26 -9.24
N VAL A 173 -4.03 -2.05 -8.34
CA VAL A 173 -4.77 -3.00 -7.51
C VAL A 173 -4.28 -2.92 -6.08
N SER A 174 -5.15 -3.09 -5.09
CA SER A 174 -4.80 -3.15 -3.67
C SER A 174 -5.66 -4.18 -2.95
N GLN A 175 -5.20 -4.64 -1.80
CA GLN A 175 -5.85 -5.67 -0.98
C GLN A 175 -5.72 -5.39 0.51
N ASP A 176 -6.59 -5.97 1.33
CA ASP A 176 -6.72 -5.67 2.77
C ASP A 176 -5.76 -6.44 3.69
N LYS A 177 -4.84 -7.24 3.14
CA LYS A 177 -3.88 -8.18 3.77
C LYS A 177 -4.44 -9.53 4.17
N GLY A 178 -5.73 -9.78 3.95
CA GLY A 178 -6.43 -10.91 4.58
C GLY A 178 -6.72 -10.66 6.06
N ASN A 179 -6.39 -9.48 6.58
CA ASN A 179 -6.63 -9.14 7.98
C ASN A 179 -6.58 -7.63 8.20
N THR A 180 -7.57 -7.14 8.95
CA THR A 180 -7.74 -5.73 9.30
C THR A 180 -8.03 -5.58 10.79
N GLY A 181 -7.93 -4.34 11.30
CA GLY A 181 -8.34 -4.04 12.68
C GLY A 181 -7.42 -4.53 13.79
N LEU A 182 -7.82 -4.23 15.04
CA LEU A 182 -6.99 -4.51 16.23
C LEU A 182 -6.80 -5.99 16.55
N ASN A 183 -7.65 -6.85 15.98
CA ASN A 183 -7.61 -8.30 16.17
C ASN A 183 -6.98 -9.06 14.98
N PHE A 184 -6.31 -8.36 14.06
CA PHE A 184 -5.68 -8.95 12.85
C PHE A 184 -4.71 -10.10 13.14
N PHE A 185 -4.25 -10.24 14.39
CA PHE A 185 -3.32 -11.27 14.84
C PHE A 185 -3.96 -12.65 15.00
N ARG A 186 -5.29 -12.71 15.11
CA ARG A 186 -6.01 -13.97 14.94
C ARG A 186 -5.94 -14.27 13.44
N ALA A 187 -5.49 -15.47 13.06
CA ALA A 187 -5.42 -15.93 11.67
C ALA A 187 -5.43 -17.46 11.67
N GLY A 188 -6.38 -18.07 10.96
CA GLY A 188 -6.58 -19.53 10.88
C GLY A 188 -8.03 -19.90 10.57
N ASP A 189 -8.26 -21.11 10.04
CA ASP A 189 -9.58 -21.61 9.59
C ASP A 189 -10.61 -21.82 10.72
N ASP A 190 -10.28 -21.46 11.96
CA ASP A 190 -10.89 -21.98 13.19
C ASP A 190 -11.68 -20.98 14.04
N GLU A 191 -11.81 -19.72 13.60
CA GLU A 191 -12.71 -18.76 14.28
C GLU A 191 -14.16 -18.86 13.78
N THR A 192 -14.48 -19.84 12.92
CA THR A 192 -15.86 -20.24 12.62
C THR A 192 -16.36 -21.31 13.61
N GLY A 193 -17.52 -21.08 14.24
CA GLY A 193 -18.31 -22.17 14.82
C GLY A 193 -17.84 -22.79 16.16
N GLY A 194 -17.11 -22.07 17.01
CA GLY A 194 -16.89 -22.48 18.41
C GLY A 194 -15.90 -23.64 18.63
N SER A 195 -15.21 -24.09 17.58
CA SER A 195 -14.11 -25.05 17.68
C SER A 195 -12.80 -24.31 17.93
N ARG A 196 -12.41 -24.18 19.20
CA ARG A 196 -11.11 -23.61 19.59
C ARG A 196 -9.98 -24.56 19.16
N THR A 197 -9.36 -24.35 18.01
CA THR A 197 -7.97 -24.79 17.81
C THR A 197 -7.00 -23.64 18.10
N SER A 198 -5.71 -23.95 18.05
CA SER A 198 -4.65 -23.08 18.54
C SER A 198 -4.26 -22.06 17.47
N TRP A 199 -4.50 -20.79 17.79
CA TRP A 199 -3.83 -19.63 17.21
C TRP A 199 -2.41 -19.96 16.69
N ILE A 200 -2.10 -19.62 15.43
CA ILE A 200 -0.82 -19.95 14.79
C ILE A 200 0.11 -18.73 14.78
N PRO A 201 1.25 -18.76 15.50
CA PRO A 201 2.19 -17.65 15.50
C PRO A 201 2.69 -17.27 14.12
N GLY A 202 2.61 -15.98 13.81
CA GLY A 202 3.09 -15.37 12.58
C GLY A 202 2.17 -15.54 11.37
N ARG A 203 1.09 -16.33 11.46
CA ARG A 203 0.28 -16.69 10.29
C ARG A 203 -0.36 -15.48 9.60
N ALA A 204 -0.85 -14.52 10.39
CA ALA A 204 -1.43 -13.28 9.85
C ALA A 204 -0.45 -12.52 8.95
N VAL A 205 0.82 -12.42 9.36
CA VAL A 205 1.88 -11.73 8.60
C VAL A 205 2.36 -12.55 7.41
N GLU A 206 2.35 -13.87 7.54
CA GLU A 206 2.70 -14.77 6.44
C GLU A 206 1.73 -14.63 5.25
N GLN A 207 0.43 -14.47 5.54
CA GLN A 207 -0.64 -14.33 4.54
C GLN A 207 -0.50 -13.07 3.66
N TRP A 208 0.14 -12.03 4.16
CA TRP A 208 0.29 -10.74 3.48
C TRP A 208 0.92 -10.86 2.08
N ALA A 209 1.94 -11.71 1.93
CA ALA A 209 2.60 -11.92 0.64
C ALA A 209 1.69 -12.67 -0.35
N THR A 210 0.92 -13.63 0.15
CA THR A 210 -0.07 -14.38 -0.65
C THR A 210 -1.14 -13.45 -1.19
N MET A 211 -1.64 -12.53 -0.37
CA MET A 211 -2.65 -11.57 -0.81
C MET A 211 -2.12 -10.62 -1.88
N MET A 212 -0.87 -10.17 -1.77
CA MET A 212 -0.21 -9.39 -2.83
C MET A 212 -0.14 -10.17 -4.15
N ALA A 213 0.19 -11.47 -4.12
CA ALA A 213 0.23 -12.31 -5.31
C ALA A 213 -1.16 -12.53 -5.93
N LEU A 214 -2.17 -12.85 -5.11
CA LEU A 214 -3.55 -12.99 -5.57
C LEU A 214 -4.08 -11.71 -6.21
N ALA A 215 -3.81 -10.56 -5.61
CA ALA A 215 -4.18 -9.26 -6.15
C ALA A 215 -3.50 -8.98 -7.51
N ALA A 216 -2.21 -9.34 -7.65
CA ALA A 216 -1.49 -9.20 -8.90
C ALA A 216 -2.14 -10.05 -10.02
N ASP A 217 -2.36 -11.35 -9.77
CA ASP A 217 -2.97 -12.27 -10.74
C ASP A 217 -4.39 -11.84 -11.12
N ALA A 218 -5.19 -11.42 -10.13
CA ALA A 218 -6.53 -10.88 -10.32
C ALA A 218 -6.54 -9.67 -11.26
N ALA A 219 -5.64 -8.71 -11.05
CA ALA A 219 -5.53 -7.52 -11.88
C ALA A 219 -5.02 -7.83 -13.30
N VAL A 220 -4.06 -8.75 -13.43
CA VAL A 220 -3.58 -9.23 -14.74
C VAL A 220 -4.72 -9.87 -15.53
N GLY A 221 -5.53 -10.71 -14.88
CA GLY A 221 -6.71 -11.32 -15.49
C GLY A 221 -7.75 -10.28 -15.93
N ALA A 222 -8.05 -9.30 -15.06
CA ALA A 222 -8.97 -8.21 -15.38
C ALA A 222 -8.48 -7.35 -16.55
N LEU A 223 -7.19 -7.04 -16.62
CA LEU A 223 -6.58 -6.29 -17.73
C LEU A 223 -6.65 -7.09 -19.05
N GLN A 224 -6.35 -8.39 -19.00
CA GLN A 224 -6.44 -9.25 -20.18
C GLN A 224 -7.87 -9.34 -20.73
N GLN A 225 -8.88 -9.40 -19.86
CA GLN A 225 -10.28 -9.45 -20.27
C GLN A 225 -10.80 -8.10 -20.78
N SER A 226 -10.48 -7.00 -20.08
CA SER A 226 -11.00 -5.67 -20.41
C SER A 226 -10.27 -5.00 -21.58
N HIS A 227 -8.97 -5.24 -21.75
CA HIS A 227 -8.10 -4.56 -22.72
C HIS A 227 -7.42 -5.51 -23.71
N GLY A 228 -7.68 -6.81 -23.62
CA GLY A 228 -7.15 -7.82 -24.53
C GLY A 228 -5.65 -8.09 -24.36
N ARG A 229 -5.01 -7.55 -23.31
CA ARG A 229 -3.57 -7.68 -23.06
C ARG A 229 -3.24 -7.67 -21.56
N SER A 230 -2.22 -8.44 -21.17
CA SER A 230 -1.58 -8.36 -19.85
C SER A 230 -0.65 -7.13 -19.76
N PRO A 231 -0.39 -6.61 -18.54
CA PRO A 231 0.65 -5.61 -18.34
C PRO A 231 2.02 -6.16 -18.74
N ALA A 232 2.89 -5.29 -19.25
CA ALA A 232 4.27 -5.64 -19.55
C ALA A 232 5.21 -5.44 -18.35
N LEU A 233 4.79 -4.61 -17.38
CA LEU A 233 5.52 -4.32 -16.15
C LEU A 233 4.56 -4.29 -14.96
N THR A 234 4.83 -5.10 -13.94
CA THR A 234 4.08 -5.16 -12.69
C THR A 234 4.97 -4.73 -11.52
N TYR A 235 4.58 -3.68 -10.79
CA TYR A 235 5.33 -3.16 -9.66
C TYR A 235 4.59 -3.36 -8.34
N ALA A 236 5.29 -3.73 -7.27
CA ALA A 236 4.76 -3.70 -5.91
C ALA A 236 5.11 -2.38 -5.23
N ALA A 237 4.18 -1.74 -4.53
CA ALA A 237 4.48 -0.53 -3.77
C ALA A 237 3.63 -0.44 -2.49
N GLY A 238 4.23 -0.01 -1.40
CA GLY A 238 3.47 0.19 -0.17
C GLY A 238 4.24 0.93 0.91
N ILE A 239 3.48 1.48 1.86
CA ILE A 239 3.97 2.23 3.02
C ILE A 239 3.74 1.44 4.31
N SER A 240 4.64 1.52 5.29
CA SER A 240 4.51 0.85 6.59
C SER A 240 4.34 -0.68 6.42
N ASN A 241 3.29 -1.32 6.93
CA ASN A 241 3.02 -2.74 6.61
C ASN A 241 2.97 -3.03 5.10
N GLY A 242 2.55 -2.05 4.29
CA GLY A 242 2.56 -2.14 2.83
C GLY A 242 3.97 -2.23 2.25
N GLY A 243 4.95 -1.59 2.89
CA GLY A 243 6.35 -1.72 2.50
C GLY A 243 6.88 -3.13 2.78
N TYR A 244 6.50 -3.71 3.93
CA TYR A 244 6.87 -5.10 4.24
C TYR A 244 6.16 -6.12 3.35
N GLN A 245 4.89 -5.88 2.99
CA GLN A 245 4.20 -6.64 1.93
C GLN A 245 4.95 -6.60 0.62
N THR A 246 5.39 -5.41 0.19
CA THR A 246 6.19 -5.23 -1.04
C THR A 246 7.47 -6.06 -0.98
N ARG A 247 8.20 -5.99 0.13
CA ARG A 247 9.39 -6.80 0.37
C ARG A 247 9.11 -8.30 0.25
N LEU A 248 8.11 -8.80 0.98
CA LEU A 248 7.77 -10.23 0.97
C LEU A 248 7.28 -10.70 -0.41
N ALA A 249 6.52 -9.86 -1.12
CA ALA A 249 6.05 -10.17 -2.47
C ALA A 249 7.22 -10.34 -3.45
N LEU A 250 8.19 -9.42 -3.42
CA LEU A 250 9.40 -9.50 -4.24
C LEU A 250 10.29 -10.71 -3.89
N GLU A 251 10.37 -11.07 -2.61
CA GLU A 251 11.19 -12.20 -2.15
C GLU A 251 10.54 -13.56 -2.43
N ARG A 252 9.21 -13.67 -2.32
CA ARG A 252 8.47 -14.95 -2.41
C ARG A 252 7.83 -15.21 -3.77
N TYR A 253 7.48 -14.16 -4.50
CA TYR A 253 6.85 -14.23 -5.82
C TYR A 253 7.63 -13.41 -6.85
N PRO A 254 8.95 -13.64 -7.01
CA PRO A 254 9.81 -12.80 -7.86
C PRO A 254 9.38 -12.79 -9.33
N ASP A 255 8.68 -13.81 -9.79
CA ASP A 255 8.21 -13.92 -11.18
C ASP A 255 6.96 -13.06 -11.48
N LEU A 256 6.27 -12.56 -10.44
CA LEU A 256 5.06 -11.73 -10.60
C LEU A 256 5.37 -10.22 -10.66
N PHE A 257 6.59 -9.80 -10.28
CA PHE A 257 6.91 -8.39 -10.07
C PHE A 257 8.26 -8.03 -10.70
N ASP A 258 8.27 -6.96 -11.50
CA ASP A 258 9.47 -6.40 -12.15
C ASP A 258 10.26 -5.46 -11.23
N GLY A 259 9.67 -5.06 -10.10
CA GLY A 259 10.31 -4.25 -9.08
C GLY A 259 9.34 -3.73 -8.04
N GLY A 260 9.83 -2.96 -7.07
CA GLY A 260 8.94 -2.34 -6.11
C GLY A 260 9.54 -1.27 -5.20
N VAL A 261 8.65 -0.60 -4.48
CA VAL A 261 8.94 0.47 -3.53
C VAL A 261 8.48 0.05 -2.14
N ASP A 262 9.43 -0.36 -1.31
CA ASP A 262 9.26 -0.50 0.14
C ASP A 262 9.47 0.88 0.78
N TRP A 263 8.36 1.55 1.12
CA TRP A 263 8.40 2.83 1.81
C TRP A 263 8.19 2.58 3.31
N GLU A 264 9.25 2.79 4.11
CA GLU A 264 9.22 2.69 5.57
C GLU A 264 8.60 1.39 6.12
N GLY A 265 8.90 0.26 5.46
CA GLY A 265 8.42 -1.08 5.81
C GLY A 265 8.66 -1.50 7.26
N THR A 266 7.66 -2.14 7.87
CA THR A 266 7.83 -2.85 9.14
C THR A 266 8.71 -4.09 8.96
N LEU A 267 10.00 -4.00 9.28
CA LEU A 267 10.93 -5.11 9.05
C LEU A 267 10.91 -6.14 10.18
N PHE A 268 10.58 -7.40 9.86
CA PHE A 268 10.65 -8.54 10.78
C PHE A 268 11.85 -9.44 10.47
N THR A 269 12.94 -9.26 11.20
CA THR A 269 14.08 -10.19 11.17
C THR A 269 14.05 -11.13 12.37
N PRO A 270 14.33 -12.44 12.22
CA PRO A 270 14.30 -13.40 13.34
C PRO A 270 15.17 -12.97 14.54
N ASP A 271 16.39 -12.51 14.28
CA ASP A 271 17.39 -12.17 15.31
C ASP A 271 17.44 -10.67 15.67
N GLY A 272 16.55 -9.88 15.09
CA GLY A 272 16.54 -8.42 15.22
C GLY A 272 17.63 -7.67 14.40
N PRO A 273 17.62 -6.33 14.43
CA PRO A 273 16.64 -5.49 15.13
C PRO A 273 15.26 -5.57 14.46
N ASN A 274 14.23 -5.85 15.27
CA ASN A 274 12.83 -5.90 14.87
C ASN A 274 11.96 -5.21 15.94
N LEU A 275 10.68 -5.00 15.65
CA LEU A 275 9.78 -4.26 16.53
C LEU A 275 9.69 -4.81 17.97
N TYR A 276 9.93 -6.11 18.16
CA TYR A 276 9.94 -6.76 19.47
C TYR A 276 11.22 -6.51 20.27
N THR A 277 12.28 -6.01 19.63
CA THR A 277 13.57 -5.72 20.29
C THR A 277 13.74 -4.25 20.66
N TYR A 278 13.23 -3.31 19.83
CA TYR A 278 13.45 -1.87 20.08
C TYR A 278 12.24 -1.16 20.73
N ILE A 279 11.00 -1.63 20.54
CA ILE A 279 9.82 -0.97 21.15
C ILE A 279 9.73 -1.19 22.67
N PRO A 280 9.91 -2.41 23.21
CA PRO A 280 9.75 -2.64 24.66
C PRO A 280 10.62 -1.74 25.56
N PRO A 281 11.92 -1.53 25.31
CA PRO A 281 12.72 -0.64 26.18
C PRO A 281 12.27 0.82 26.09
N ILE A 282 11.78 1.28 24.93
CA ILE A 282 11.20 2.63 24.78
C ILE A 282 9.96 2.78 25.67
N LEU A 283 9.03 1.82 25.61
CA LEU A 283 7.81 1.85 26.41
C LEU A 283 8.09 1.78 27.91
N GLN A 284 9.11 1.04 28.35
CA GLN A 284 9.47 0.94 29.75
C GLN A 284 10.11 2.23 30.30
N ALA A 285 10.95 2.89 29.51
CA ALA A 285 11.67 4.10 29.95
C ALA A 285 10.82 5.37 29.89
N TYR A 286 9.86 5.45 28.96
CA TYR A 286 9.13 6.68 28.68
C TYR A 286 8.39 7.31 29.87
N PRO A 287 7.64 6.56 30.71
CA PRO A 287 6.92 7.16 31.84
C PRO A 287 7.85 7.87 32.83
N ALA A 288 9.03 7.32 33.10
CA ALA A 288 10.01 7.93 34.00
C ALA A 288 10.69 9.17 33.35
N ALA A 289 11.05 9.08 32.07
CA ALA A 289 11.61 10.22 31.33
C ALA A 289 10.64 11.41 31.29
N ARG A 290 9.34 11.13 31.06
CA ARG A 290 8.26 12.13 31.10
C ARG A 290 8.09 12.77 32.48
N ALA A 291 8.39 12.03 33.55
CA ALA A 291 8.39 12.53 34.93
C ALA A 291 9.66 13.32 35.31
N GLY A 292 10.61 13.50 34.38
CA GLY A 292 11.84 14.26 34.57
C GLY A 292 13.06 13.43 34.99
N ASP A 293 13.00 12.10 34.89
CA ASP A 293 14.16 11.23 35.13
C ASP A 293 15.18 11.34 33.98
N GLY A 294 16.32 11.95 34.28
CA GLY A 294 17.42 12.14 33.32
C GLY A 294 18.10 10.84 32.89
N ASP A 295 18.08 9.79 33.71
CA ASP A 295 18.63 8.48 33.36
C ASP A 295 17.71 7.77 32.37
N ALA A 296 16.40 7.85 32.60
CA ALA A 296 15.39 7.34 31.69
C ALA A 296 15.42 8.09 30.33
N TYR A 297 15.56 9.41 30.35
CA TYR A 297 15.74 10.22 29.14
C TYR A 297 16.96 9.76 28.33
N ARG A 298 18.12 9.58 29.00
CA ARG A 298 19.33 9.09 28.33
C ARG A 298 19.14 7.70 27.72
N LYS A 299 18.39 6.81 28.38
CA LYS A 299 18.04 5.50 27.80
C LYS A 299 17.22 5.63 26.52
N LEU A 300 16.21 6.51 26.49
CA LEU A 300 15.40 6.74 25.29
C LEU A 300 16.25 7.22 24.10
N VAL A 301 17.14 8.17 24.33
CA VAL A 301 17.97 8.75 23.26
C VAL A 301 19.07 7.79 22.81
N HIS A 302 19.75 7.12 23.73
CA HIS A 302 20.93 6.29 23.40
C HIS A 302 20.59 4.83 23.08
N GLU A 303 19.75 4.19 23.89
CA GLU A 303 19.37 2.78 23.73
C GLU A 303 18.14 2.65 22.83
N GLY A 304 17.10 3.46 23.09
CA GLY A 304 15.89 3.55 22.26
C GLY A 304 16.12 4.23 20.92
N ARG A 305 17.27 4.90 20.73
CA ARG A 305 17.66 5.62 19.50
C ARG A 305 16.64 6.66 19.05
N LEU A 306 15.85 7.21 19.97
CA LEU A 306 14.97 8.32 19.65
C LEU A 306 15.82 9.55 19.32
N PRO A 307 15.61 10.19 18.16
CA PRO A 307 16.36 11.39 17.80
C PRO A 307 16.27 12.45 18.90
N PRO A 308 17.39 13.05 19.33
CA PRO A 308 17.33 14.29 20.10
C PRO A 308 16.44 15.32 19.39
N ASP A 309 15.73 16.16 20.14
CA ASP A 309 14.79 17.17 19.64
C ASP A 309 13.46 16.60 19.09
N SER A 310 13.25 15.28 19.13
CA SER A 310 11.96 14.65 18.80
C SER A 310 10.99 14.54 19.98
N GLU A 311 11.35 15.05 21.17
CA GLU A 311 10.52 15.04 22.38
C GLU A 311 9.08 15.56 22.16
N PRO A 312 8.83 16.60 21.33
CA PRO A 312 7.48 17.08 21.08
C PRO A 312 6.52 16.01 20.54
N VAL A 313 7.03 14.95 19.88
CA VAL A 313 6.20 13.86 19.34
C VAL A 313 6.21 12.60 20.21
N TRP A 314 6.99 12.54 21.30
CA TRP A 314 7.13 11.32 22.09
C TRP A 314 5.83 10.92 22.79
N ASP A 315 5.05 11.86 23.33
CA ASP A 315 3.77 11.57 23.98
C ASP A 315 2.78 10.91 23.00
N HIS A 316 2.76 11.41 21.76
CA HIS A 316 1.97 10.83 20.68
C HIS A 316 2.48 9.45 20.28
N HIS A 317 3.79 9.28 20.05
CA HIS A 317 4.36 8.00 19.65
C HIS A 317 4.24 6.93 20.74
N TYR A 318 4.41 7.29 22.01
CA TYR A 318 4.24 6.38 23.14
C TYR A 318 2.81 5.82 23.19
N SER A 319 1.81 6.70 23.06
CA SER A 319 0.40 6.32 23.21
C SER A 319 -0.19 5.68 21.94
N ILE A 320 0.03 6.29 20.78
CA ILE A 320 -0.64 5.91 19.53
C ILE A 320 0.17 4.95 18.69
N TYR A 321 1.50 5.09 18.64
CA TYR A 321 2.33 4.31 17.74
C TYR A 321 2.95 3.09 18.45
N TYR A 322 3.94 3.30 19.30
CA TYR A 322 4.66 2.24 20.01
C TYR A 322 3.74 1.43 20.92
N GLY A 323 2.86 2.07 21.68
CA GLY A 323 1.91 1.39 22.56
C GLY A 323 0.94 0.49 21.80
N THR A 324 0.33 1.02 20.73
CA THR A 324 -0.59 0.26 19.86
C THR A 324 0.13 -0.85 19.11
N VAL A 325 1.31 -0.59 18.54
CA VAL A 325 2.09 -1.62 17.84
C VAL A 325 2.46 -2.74 18.82
N ALA A 326 2.96 -2.42 20.01
CA ALA A 326 3.29 -3.45 21.00
C ALA A 326 2.07 -4.27 21.43
N SER A 327 0.92 -3.64 21.64
CA SER A 327 -0.28 -4.35 22.10
C SER A 327 -0.93 -5.22 21.01
N THR A 328 -0.87 -4.79 19.75
CA THR A 328 -1.51 -5.48 18.60
C THR A 328 -0.60 -6.46 17.89
N TYR A 329 0.72 -6.23 17.84
CA TYR A 329 1.67 -7.13 17.18
C TYR A 329 2.27 -8.18 18.12
N ARG A 330 2.32 -7.95 19.43
CA ARG A 330 2.74 -9.01 20.37
C ARG A 330 1.90 -10.27 20.19
N PRO A 331 0.56 -10.19 20.18
CA PRO A 331 -0.27 -11.38 19.99
C PRO A 331 -0.20 -11.98 18.59
N VAL A 332 0.60 -11.44 17.65
CA VAL A 332 0.91 -12.06 16.35
C VAL A 332 2.03 -13.10 16.47
N VAL A 333 2.92 -12.97 17.46
CA VAL A 333 4.08 -13.87 17.63
C VAL A 333 4.06 -14.64 18.94
N ASP A 334 3.46 -14.08 19.98
CA ASP A 334 3.38 -14.70 21.30
C ASP A 334 2.11 -14.22 22.05
N PRO A 335 0.99 -14.93 21.97
CA PRO A 335 -0.31 -14.51 22.47
C PRO A 335 -0.46 -14.93 23.93
N GLU A 336 0.23 -16.01 24.33
CA GLU A 336 0.28 -16.56 25.69
C GLU A 336 1.12 -15.67 26.61
N TYR A 337 1.96 -14.79 26.03
CA TYR A 337 2.67 -13.75 26.77
C TYR A 337 1.71 -12.83 27.53
N THR A 338 1.44 -13.19 28.77
CA THR A 338 0.90 -12.31 29.76
C THR A 338 2.11 -11.61 30.36
N ASN A 339 2.28 -10.31 30.07
CA ASN A 339 3.09 -9.45 30.94
C ASN A 339 2.71 -9.84 32.38
N GLY A 340 3.64 -10.23 33.24
CA GLY A 340 3.38 -10.75 34.60
C GLY A 340 2.63 -9.78 35.53
N VAL A 341 1.43 -9.41 35.14
CA VAL A 341 0.48 -8.47 35.69
C VAL A 341 -0.86 -9.17 35.51
N ALA A 342 -1.26 -9.87 36.57
CA ALA A 342 -2.64 -10.28 36.78
C ALA A 342 -3.51 -9.05 37.04
#